data_AF-A0A9X1LLQ7-F1
#
_entry.id   AF-A0A9X1LLQ7-F1
#
_cell.length_a   1.000
_cell.length_b   1.000
_cell.length_c   1.000
_cell.angle_alpha   90.00
_cell.angle_beta   90.00
_cell.angle_gamma   90.00
#
_symmetry.space_group_name_H-M   'P 1'
#
loop_
_entity.id
_entity.type
_entity.pdbx_description
1 polymer ?
#
loop_
_entity_poly.entity_id
_entity_poly.type
_entity_poly.pdbx_seq_one_letter_code
_entity_poly.pdbx_strand_id
1 'polypeptide(L)'
;MAKKTKAHKSAEAALGAASAAAKDAKKLSKTLPKKDARKLRGLVDEAKDAASPSKKKLVNKPRKVEKAAVEATARLTKTAGKLKAKAAEKTAAKKAAEKKAAEKASTKKSASKKPSEKAARQSAPAAADTTSSAPKPDAATTSTVASTPTTAGKPETPATTAKPASTAKPASARKPAPARKPAPARKPAASAPASGLDGLTVAALRDRARTEGRTGYSRLTKAQLIALLSS
;
A
#
# COMPACT_ATOMS: atom_id res chain seq x y z
N MET A 1 -30.76 9.25 -22.54
CA MET A 1 -29.59 9.11 -21.64
C MET A 1 -29.38 7.64 -21.28
N ALA A 2 -28.23 7.05 -21.58
CA ALA A 2 -27.93 5.67 -21.15
C ALA A 2 -27.70 5.62 -19.62
N LYS A 3 -28.41 4.74 -18.91
CA LYS A 3 -28.28 4.59 -17.45
C LYS A 3 -26.89 4.04 -17.12
N LYS A 4 -26.14 4.71 -16.23
CA LYS A 4 -24.85 4.20 -15.71
C LYS A 4 -25.03 2.80 -15.12
N THR A 5 -24.30 1.82 -15.64
CA THR A 5 -24.36 0.42 -15.15
C THR A 5 -23.86 0.32 -13.71
N LYS A 6 -24.26 -0.75 -12.99
CA LYS A 6 -23.78 -1.00 -11.61
C LYS A 6 -22.25 -1.00 -11.51
N ALA A 7 -21.58 -1.57 -12.53
CA ALA A 7 -20.12 -1.58 -12.63
C ALA A 7 -19.50 -0.18 -12.85
N HIS A 8 -20.18 0.72 -13.58
CA HIS A 8 -19.72 2.09 -13.73
C HIS A 8 -19.81 2.86 -12.40
N LYS A 9 -20.88 2.63 -11.64
CA LYS A 9 -21.07 3.24 -10.30
C LYS A 9 -20.06 2.71 -9.28
N SER A 10 -19.79 1.41 -9.25
CA SER A 10 -18.76 0.82 -8.37
C SER A 10 -17.36 1.32 -8.72
N ALA A 11 -17.03 1.43 -10.02
CA ALA A 11 -15.79 2.04 -10.46
C ALA A 11 -15.67 3.52 -10.00
N GLU A 12 -16.70 4.35 -10.20
CA GLU A 12 -16.71 5.74 -9.72
C GLU A 12 -16.52 5.84 -8.19
N ALA A 13 -17.17 4.98 -7.41
CA ALA A 13 -17.01 4.91 -5.96
C ALA A 13 -15.57 4.50 -5.56
N ALA A 14 -14.99 3.50 -6.23
CA ALA A 14 -13.62 3.04 -5.98
C ALA A 14 -12.57 4.13 -6.33
N LEU A 15 -12.78 4.90 -7.40
CA LEU A 15 -11.94 6.06 -7.74
C LEU A 15 -12.03 7.15 -6.67
N GLY A 16 -13.25 7.43 -6.17
CA GLY A 16 -13.48 8.33 -5.03
C GLY A 16 -12.68 7.90 -3.80
N ALA A 17 -12.81 6.63 -3.39
CA ALA A 17 -12.12 6.05 -2.25
C ALA A 17 -10.59 6.08 -2.41
N ALA A 18 -10.05 5.73 -3.59
CA ALA A 18 -8.63 5.81 -3.89
C ALA A 18 -8.11 7.25 -3.78
N SER A 19 -8.87 8.24 -4.29
CA SER A 19 -8.50 9.66 -4.18
C SER A 19 -8.50 10.18 -2.74
N ALA A 20 -9.44 9.74 -1.91
CA ALA A 20 -9.52 10.08 -0.50
C ALA A 20 -8.34 9.47 0.28
N ALA A 21 -8.11 8.16 0.10
CA ALA A 21 -6.97 7.46 0.69
C ALA A 21 -5.62 8.11 0.28
N ALA A 22 -5.46 8.51 -0.99
CA ALA A 22 -4.29 9.24 -1.46
C ALA A 22 -4.09 10.60 -0.77
N LYS A 23 -5.18 11.36 -0.51
CA LYS A 23 -5.12 12.62 0.25
C LYS A 23 -4.69 12.38 1.69
N ASP A 24 -5.27 11.39 2.38
CA ASP A 24 -4.96 11.12 3.78
C ASP A 24 -3.56 10.52 3.97
N ALA A 25 -3.12 9.64 3.08
CA ALA A 25 -1.74 9.19 3.02
C ALA A 25 -0.75 10.33 2.70
N LYS A 26 -1.14 11.31 1.86
CA LYS A 26 -0.32 12.52 1.64
C LYS A 26 -0.18 13.34 2.92
N LYS A 27 -1.26 13.54 3.70
CA LYS A 27 -1.21 14.18 5.03
C LYS A 27 -0.31 13.40 5.99
N LEU A 28 -0.50 12.08 6.10
CA LEU A 28 0.31 11.17 6.92
C LEU A 28 1.81 11.24 6.54
N SER A 29 2.13 11.37 5.25
CA SER A 29 3.53 11.54 4.78
C SER A 29 4.20 12.85 5.19
N LYS A 30 3.47 13.81 5.79
CA LYS A 30 4.06 15.04 6.35
C LYS A 30 4.55 14.86 7.79
N THR A 31 3.97 13.92 8.55
CA THR A 31 4.28 13.69 9.97
C THR A 31 5.23 12.52 10.21
N LEU A 32 5.53 11.73 9.18
CA LEU A 32 6.49 10.61 9.25
C LEU A 32 7.93 11.01 8.94
N PRO A 33 8.93 10.24 9.43
CA PRO A 33 10.33 10.40 9.06
C PRO A 33 10.56 10.32 7.54
N LYS A 34 11.52 11.09 7.01
CA LYS A 34 11.84 11.23 5.57
C LYS A 34 11.88 9.91 4.79
N LYS A 35 12.46 8.85 5.37
CA LYS A 35 12.57 7.51 4.75
C LYS A 35 11.20 6.83 4.54
N ASP A 36 10.29 6.97 5.50
CA ASP A 36 8.96 6.33 5.47
C ASP A 36 7.93 7.21 4.74
N ALA A 37 8.03 8.54 4.89
CA ALA A 37 7.31 9.51 4.07
C ALA A 37 7.54 9.28 2.56
N ARG A 38 8.79 8.99 2.13
CA ARG A 38 9.10 8.72 0.71
C ARG A 38 8.40 7.47 0.18
N LYS A 39 8.34 6.39 0.97
CA LYS A 39 7.61 5.15 0.60
C LYS A 39 6.11 5.42 0.45
N LEU A 40 5.53 6.16 1.39
CA LEU A 40 4.12 6.54 1.36
C LEU A 40 3.78 7.43 0.17
N ARG A 41 4.65 8.38 -0.20
CA ARG A 41 4.45 9.25 -1.36
C ARG A 41 4.43 8.47 -2.68
N GLY A 42 5.33 7.50 -2.87
CA GLY A 42 5.30 6.64 -4.07
C GLY A 42 3.96 5.91 -4.27
N LEU A 43 3.41 5.34 -3.19
CA LEU A 43 2.08 4.70 -3.23
C LEU A 43 0.92 5.70 -3.38
N VAL A 44 1.07 6.92 -2.87
CA VAL A 44 0.11 8.02 -3.08
C VAL A 44 0.05 8.43 -4.55
N ASP A 45 1.18 8.44 -5.25
CA ASP A 45 1.23 8.79 -6.66
C ASP A 45 0.69 7.66 -7.55
N GLU A 46 0.98 6.39 -7.23
CA GLU A 46 0.32 5.20 -7.83
C GLU A 46 -1.21 5.23 -7.62
N ALA A 47 -1.67 5.57 -6.42
CA ALA A 47 -3.10 5.68 -6.12
C ALA A 47 -3.79 6.86 -6.84
N LYS A 48 -3.09 7.96 -7.12
CA LYS A 48 -3.62 9.07 -7.93
C LYS A 48 -3.75 8.68 -9.41
N ASP A 49 -2.78 7.98 -9.97
CA ASP A 49 -2.86 7.48 -11.35
C ASP A 49 -4.04 6.51 -11.50
N ALA A 50 -4.15 5.54 -10.58
CA ALA A 50 -5.28 4.63 -10.50
C ALA A 50 -6.64 5.35 -10.31
N ALA A 51 -6.66 6.48 -9.59
CA ALA A 51 -7.84 7.33 -9.41
C ALA A 51 -8.18 8.23 -10.62
N SER A 52 -7.32 8.28 -11.66
CA SER A 52 -7.44 9.21 -12.80
C SER A 52 -7.56 8.52 -14.18
N PRO A 53 -8.40 7.48 -14.36
CA PRO A 53 -8.52 6.79 -15.64
C PRO A 53 -9.20 7.66 -16.70
N SER A 54 -8.73 7.56 -17.94
CA SER A 54 -9.41 8.15 -19.10
C SER A 54 -10.89 7.74 -19.16
N LYS A 55 -11.79 8.67 -19.53
CA LYS A 55 -13.25 8.41 -19.69
C LYS A 55 -13.54 7.13 -20.50
N LYS A 56 -12.79 6.89 -21.58
CA LYS A 56 -12.89 5.67 -22.42
C LYS A 56 -12.57 4.37 -21.67
N LYS A 57 -11.62 4.36 -20.73
CA LYS A 57 -11.34 3.18 -19.86
C LYS A 57 -12.48 2.94 -18.87
N LEU A 58 -13.07 3.99 -18.30
CA LEU A 58 -14.18 3.89 -17.34
C LEU A 58 -15.43 3.29 -17.99
N VAL A 59 -15.78 3.75 -19.20
CA VAL A 59 -16.91 3.22 -19.97
C VAL A 59 -16.65 1.79 -20.46
N ASN A 60 -15.49 1.53 -21.09
CA ASN A 60 -15.26 0.25 -21.76
C ASN A 60 -14.81 -0.88 -20.81
N LYS A 61 -14.15 -0.56 -19.69
CA LYS A 61 -13.55 -1.54 -18.77
C LYS A 61 -13.75 -1.16 -17.29
N PRO A 62 -14.98 -0.88 -16.82
CA PRO A 62 -15.25 -0.41 -15.46
C PRO A 62 -14.71 -1.34 -14.37
N ARG A 63 -14.93 -2.66 -14.50
CA ARG A 63 -14.39 -3.66 -13.54
C ARG A 63 -12.86 -3.66 -13.44
N LYS A 64 -12.14 -3.31 -14.52
CA LYS A 64 -10.66 -3.24 -14.49
C LYS A 64 -10.18 -1.95 -13.82
N VAL A 65 -10.92 -0.86 -13.99
CA VAL A 65 -10.71 0.40 -13.26
C VAL A 65 -10.97 0.21 -11.77
N GLU A 66 -12.10 -0.38 -11.40
CA GLU A 66 -12.48 -0.70 -10.02
C GLU A 66 -11.40 -1.55 -9.33
N LYS A 67 -10.99 -2.66 -9.94
CA LYS A 67 -9.93 -3.53 -9.40
C LYS A 67 -8.61 -2.79 -9.19
N ALA A 68 -8.18 -1.96 -10.15
CA ALA A 68 -6.94 -1.19 -10.02
C ALA A 68 -7.01 -0.16 -8.87
N ALA A 69 -8.14 0.55 -8.74
CA ALA A 69 -8.36 1.51 -7.65
C ALA A 69 -8.40 0.82 -6.28
N VAL A 70 -9.08 -0.33 -6.16
CA VAL A 70 -9.14 -1.12 -4.92
C VAL A 70 -7.76 -1.68 -4.55
N GLU A 71 -6.99 -2.23 -5.49
CA GLU A 71 -5.63 -2.72 -5.23
C GLU A 71 -4.69 -1.60 -4.78
N ALA A 72 -4.71 -0.43 -5.43
CA ALA A 72 -3.90 0.72 -5.04
C ALA A 72 -4.28 1.21 -3.63
N THR A 73 -5.59 1.28 -3.34
CA THR A 73 -6.10 1.64 -2.00
C THR A 73 -5.63 0.64 -0.95
N ALA A 74 -5.69 -0.67 -1.22
CA ALA A 74 -5.26 -1.71 -0.29
C ALA A 74 -3.74 -1.71 -0.03
N ARG A 75 -2.91 -1.45 -1.05
CA ARG A 75 -1.45 -1.28 -0.88
C ARG A 75 -1.14 -0.09 0.01
N LEU A 76 -1.84 1.02 -0.21
CA LEU A 76 -1.68 2.27 0.50
C LEU A 76 -2.14 2.15 1.96
N THR A 77 -3.32 1.59 2.25
CA THR A 77 -3.81 1.39 3.63
C THR A 77 -2.94 0.40 4.40
N LYS A 78 -2.55 -0.72 3.80
CA LYS A 78 -1.63 -1.71 4.42
C LYS A 78 -0.28 -1.09 4.78
N THR A 79 0.25 -0.23 3.92
CA THR A 79 1.53 0.45 4.18
C THR A 79 1.39 1.57 5.21
N ALA A 80 0.31 2.37 5.14
CA ALA A 80 -0.01 3.39 6.12
C ALA A 80 -0.21 2.79 7.53
N GLY A 81 -0.90 1.66 7.65
CA GLY A 81 -1.07 0.92 8.90
C GLY A 81 0.26 0.45 9.48
N LYS A 82 1.10 -0.22 8.67
CA LYS A 82 2.46 -0.64 9.07
C LYS A 82 3.33 0.52 9.54
N LEU A 83 3.24 1.68 8.89
CA LEU A 83 4.03 2.87 9.26
C LEU A 83 3.48 3.58 10.49
N LYS A 84 2.16 3.62 10.69
CA LYS A 84 1.53 4.08 11.95
C LYS A 84 1.93 3.20 13.12
N ALA A 85 1.88 1.88 12.98
CA ALA A 85 2.32 0.93 14.02
C ALA A 85 3.80 1.16 14.40
N LYS A 86 4.70 1.24 13.41
CA LYS A 86 6.12 1.53 13.66
C LYS A 86 6.39 2.93 14.24
N ALA A 87 5.51 3.89 14.00
CA ALA A 87 5.60 5.21 14.63
C ALA A 87 5.19 5.14 16.11
N ALA A 88 4.09 4.45 16.42
CA ALA A 88 3.60 4.25 17.79
C ALA A 88 4.57 3.43 18.65
N GLU A 89 5.17 2.37 18.09
CA GLU A 89 6.21 1.57 18.74
C GLU A 89 7.43 2.44 19.11
N LYS A 90 7.89 3.30 18.19
CA LYS A 90 9.01 4.22 18.43
C LYS A 90 8.70 5.30 19.46
N THR A 91 7.47 5.82 19.52
CA THR A 91 7.11 6.81 20.55
C THR A 91 6.93 6.17 21.91
N ALA A 92 6.40 4.94 22.00
CA ALA A 92 6.34 4.15 23.23
C ALA A 92 7.75 3.84 23.75
N ALA A 93 8.65 3.33 22.90
CA ALA A 93 10.04 3.03 23.26
C ALA A 93 10.80 4.28 23.77
N LYS A 94 10.60 5.44 23.12
CA LYS A 94 11.18 6.71 23.61
C LYS A 94 10.64 7.10 24.99
N LYS A 95 9.32 7.09 25.20
CA LYS A 95 8.73 7.43 26.50
C LYS A 95 9.16 6.46 27.62
N ALA A 96 9.36 5.19 27.31
CA ALA A 96 9.88 4.21 28.27
C ALA A 96 11.36 4.47 28.64
N ALA A 97 12.20 4.82 27.65
CA ALA A 97 13.59 5.19 27.90
C ALA A 97 13.72 6.50 28.71
N GLU A 98 12.89 7.49 28.40
CA GLU A 98 12.88 8.80 29.05
C GLU A 98 12.44 8.71 30.52
N LYS A 99 11.43 7.89 30.85
CA LYS A 99 11.08 7.57 32.25
C LYS A 99 12.23 6.91 33.01
N LYS A 100 12.92 5.92 32.42
CA LYS A 100 14.08 5.26 33.05
C LYS A 100 15.30 6.17 33.19
N ALA A 101 15.42 7.22 32.38
CA ALA A 101 16.45 8.25 32.55
C ALA A 101 16.12 9.21 33.71
N ALA A 102 14.86 9.64 33.83
CA ALA A 102 14.41 10.51 34.93
C ALA A 102 14.55 9.84 36.32
N GLU A 103 14.21 8.54 36.41
CA GLU A 103 14.27 7.75 37.65
C GLU A 103 15.71 7.53 38.18
N LYS A 104 16.71 7.55 37.29
CA LYS A 104 18.13 7.49 37.68
C LYS A 104 18.73 8.85 38.08
N ALA A 105 18.02 9.96 37.87
CA ALA A 105 18.48 11.29 38.26
C ALA A 105 18.04 11.70 39.68
N SER A 106 16.94 11.14 40.19
CA SER A 106 16.37 11.48 41.51
C SER A 106 17.06 10.79 42.69
N THR A 107 17.81 9.70 42.48
CA THR A 107 18.37 8.85 43.53
C THR A 107 19.76 9.25 44.04
N LYS A 108 20.33 10.39 43.60
CA LYS A 108 21.67 10.86 44.01
C LYS A 108 21.71 12.21 44.75
N LYS A 109 20.57 12.73 45.24
CA LYS A 109 20.49 14.03 45.94
C LYS A 109 19.64 14.03 47.22
N SER A 110 19.69 12.94 47.98
CA SER A 110 18.95 12.78 49.24
C SER A 110 19.81 12.12 50.33
N ALA A 111 20.96 12.71 50.63
CA ALA A 111 21.88 12.24 51.67
C ALA A 111 22.54 13.40 52.44
N SER A 112 21.74 14.33 52.98
CA SER A 112 22.17 15.13 54.14
C SER A 112 21.02 15.82 54.88
N LYS A 113 21.17 15.90 56.21
CA LYS A 113 20.43 16.70 57.21
C LYS A 113 19.01 16.23 57.64
N LYS A 114 19.05 15.37 58.66
CA LYS A 114 18.35 15.37 59.97
C LYS A 114 16.95 16.03 60.13
N PRO A 115 16.09 15.46 61.00
CA PRO A 115 14.72 15.94 61.24
C PRO A 115 14.63 17.00 62.35
N SER A 116 13.55 17.79 62.29
CA SER A 116 13.00 18.50 63.44
C SER A 116 11.47 18.37 63.43
N GLU A 117 10.99 17.56 64.35
CA GLU A 117 9.62 17.41 64.80
C GLU A 117 9.03 18.75 65.31
N LYS A 118 7.70 18.97 65.15
CA LYS A 118 6.75 19.35 66.23
C LYS A 118 5.37 19.84 65.72
N ALA A 119 4.34 19.10 66.15
CA ALA A 119 2.96 19.51 66.49
C ALA A 119 2.02 20.21 65.48
N ALA A 120 0.85 19.54 65.32
CA ALA A 120 -0.51 20.08 65.53
C ALA A 120 -1.12 21.05 64.48
N ARG A 121 -2.44 21.09 64.25
CA ARG A 121 -3.63 20.41 64.83
C ARG A 121 -4.77 20.46 63.78
N GLN A 122 -5.83 19.63 63.95
CA GLN A 122 -7.28 19.86 63.67
C GLN A 122 -7.71 20.75 62.47
N SER A 123 -8.75 20.45 61.66
CA SER A 123 -10.03 19.77 61.96
C SER A 123 -10.84 19.45 60.69
N ALA A 124 -11.65 18.38 60.74
CA ALA A 124 -12.91 18.21 59.98
C ALA A 124 -14.10 18.61 60.91
N PRO A 125 -15.41 18.60 60.54
CA PRO A 125 -16.06 18.00 59.36
C PRO A 125 -17.25 18.82 58.75
N ALA A 126 -18.12 18.14 57.97
CA ALA A 126 -19.52 18.51 57.60
C ALA A 126 -19.72 19.68 56.58
N ALA A 127 -20.81 19.78 55.80
CA ALA A 127 -21.85 18.83 55.31
C ALA A 127 -22.69 19.50 54.17
N ALA A 128 -23.65 18.75 53.60
CA ALA A 128 -24.69 19.15 52.60
C ALA A 128 -24.18 19.52 51.17
N ASP A 129 -24.67 19.00 50.04
CA ASP A 129 -26.01 18.57 49.54
C ASP A 129 -26.81 19.70 48.85
N THR A 130 -27.06 19.55 47.53
CA THR A 130 -28.24 20.07 46.79
C THR A 130 -28.19 19.68 45.29
N THR A 131 -28.93 18.63 44.96
CA THR A 131 -29.91 18.49 43.86
C THR A 131 -29.98 19.43 42.62
N SER A 132 -30.41 18.80 41.52
CA SER A 132 -31.31 19.30 40.46
C SER A 132 -30.75 19.94 39.18
N SER A 133 -30.86 19.23 38.05
CA SER A 133 -32.04 19.36 37.15
C SER A 133 -31.84 18.62 35.82
N ALA A 134 -32.81 17.77 35.45
CA ALA A 134 -33.01 17.33 34.06
C ALA A 134 -33.79 18.42 33.27
N PRO A 135 -33.84 18.35 31.93
CA PRO A 135 -35.06 17.78 31.36
C PRO A 135 -34.91 16.91 30.08
N LYS A 136 -35.89 16.02 29.93
CA LYS A 136 -36.48 15.49 28.68
C LYS A 136 -37.90 16.12 28.56
N PRO A 137 -38.72 15.98 27.49
CA PRO A 137 -38.73 14.94 26.45
C PRO A 137 -39.03 15.47 25.01
N ASP A 138 -39.69 14.63 24.19
CA ASP A 138 -40.36 14.91 22.90
C ASP A 138 -39.50 15.06 21.61
N ALA A 139 -39.91 14.56 20.44
CA ALA A 139 -41.05 13.69 20.10
C ALA A 139 -40.77 12.80 18.86
N ALA A 140 -41.71 11.89 18.62
CA ALA A 140 -41.83 10.89 17.56
C ALA A 140 -41.44 11.27 16.11
N THR A 141 -41.13 10.25 15.30
CA THR A 141 -41.95 9.90 14.12
C THR A 141 -41.81 8.40 13.80
N THR A 142 -42.93 7.76 13.47
CA THR A 142 -43.12 6.32 13.24
C THR A 142 -43.08 5.94 11.74
N SER A 143 -43.40 4.67 11.45
CA SER A 143 -43.89 4.10 10.18
C SER A 143 -42.86 3.36 9.31
N THR A 144 -42.94 2.02 9.17
CA THR A 144 -43.72 1.25 8.15
C THR A 144 -42.81 0.93 6.94
N VAL A 145 -42.72 -0.27 6.33
CA VAL A 145 -43.64 -1.42 6.15
C VAL A 145 -42.89 -2.79 6.21
N ALA A 146 -43.64 -3.89 6.22
CA ALA A 146 -43.17 -5.27 6.07
C ALA A 146 -42.70 -5.64 4.64
N SER A 147 -41.93 -6.74 4.51
CA SER A 147 -42.09 -7.76 3.44
C SER A 147 -41.14 -8.96 3.61
N THR A 148 -41.73 -10.14 3.79
CA THR A 148 -41.22 -11.46 3.33
C THR A 148 -42.31 -12.04 2.40
N PRO A 149 -42.17 -13.19 1.70
CA PRO A 149 -41.03 -14.10 1.50
C PRO A 149 -40.78 -14.41 -0.01
N THR A 150 -40.15 -15.56 -0.34
CA THR A 150 -40.06 -16.19 -1.69
C THR A 150 -39.03 -15.50 -2.63
N THR A 151 -38.12 -16.19 -3.33
CA THR A 151 -38.38 -17.28 -4.30
C THR A 151 -37.20 -18.24 -4.44
N ALA A 152 -37.50 -19.53 -4.65
CA ALA A 152 -36.51 -20.58 -4.93
C ALA A 152 -35.86 -20.43 -6.32
N GLY A 153 -34.55 -20.67 -6.41
CA GLY A 153 -33.76 -20.52 -7.64
C GLY A 153 -32.66 -21.58 -7.73
N LYS A 154 -33.04 -22.75 -8.25
CA LYS A 154 -32.22 -23.94 -8.53
C LYS A 154 -30.86 -23.60 -9.17
N PRO A 155 -29.73 -24.17 -8.69
CA PRO A 155 -28.45 -24.03 -9.37
C PRO A 155 -28.37 -25.01 -10.54
N GLU A 156 -28.36 -24.52 -11.78
CA GLU A 156 -28.03 -25.33 -12.95
C GLU A 156 -26.63 -25.01 -13.48
N THR A 157 -25.91 -26.09 -13.75
CA THR A 157 -24.52 -26.14 -14.21
C THR A 157 -24.36 -25.70 -15.66
N PRO A 158 -23.19 -25.17 -16.02
CA PRO A 158 -22.66 -25.36 -17.36
C PRO A 158 -21.27 -26.01 -17.33
N ALA A 159 -21.26 -27.34 -17.43
CA ALA A 159 -20.35 -28.01 -18.36
C ALA A 159 -21.03 -27.95 -19.76
N THR A 160 -20.37 -28.01 -20.91
CA THR A 160 -19.05 -28.57 -21.25
C THR A 160 -18.57 -27.98 -22.60
N THR A 161 -17.28 -28.15 -22.92
CA THR A 161 -16.72 -28.30 -24.30
C THR A 161 -17.02 -27.24 -25.39
N ALA A 162 -15.98 -26.52 -25.84
CA ALA A 162 -15.59 -26.47 -27.27
C ALA A 162 -14.23 -25.74 -27.48
N LYS A 163 -13.27 -26.43 -28.11
CA LYS A 163 -12.02 -25.90 -28.67
C LYS A 163 -11.85 -26.54 -30.05
N PRO A 164 -11.77 -25.74 -31.13
CA PRO A 164 -10.59 -25.79 -32.04
C PRO A 164 -10.00 -24.37 -32.23
N ALA A 165 -8.68 -24.16 -32.37
CA ALA A 165 -7.90 -24.24 -33.63
C ALA A 165 -8.47 -23.32 -34.75
N SER A 166 -7.74 -22.57 -35.57
CA SER A 166 -6.32 -22.28 -35.86
C SER A 166 -6.34 -21.28 -37.05
N THR A 167 -5.19 -20.77 -37.51
CA THR A 167 -5.01 -19.88 -38.70
C THR A 167 -5.58 -18.43 -38.55
N ALA A 168 -5.08 -17.38 -39.22
CA ALA A 168 -4.12 -17.32 -40.33
C ALA A 168 -3.12 -16.14 -40.23
N LYS A 169 -2.12 -16.16 -41.12
CA LYS A 169 -0.99 -15.21 -41.30
C LYS A 169 -1.21 -14.34 -42.54
N PRO A 170 -0.92 -13.03 -42.48
CA PRO A 170 -0.09 -12.36 -43.53
C PRO A 170 0.89 -11.33 -42.87
N ALA A 171 2.19 -11.13 -43.20
CA ALA A 171 2.95 -11.05 -44.46
C ALA A 171 2.41 -10.00 -45.47
N SER A 172 3.16 -9.01 -45.97
CA SER A 172 4.47 -8.42 -45.63
C SER A 172 4.66 -7.08 -46.40
N ALA A 173 5.63 -6.25 -46.02
CA ALA A 173 6.17 -5.09 -46.78
C ALA A 173 5.25 -3.83 -46.91
N ARG A 174 5.73 -2.59 -47.17
CA ARG A 174 7.07 -2.07 -47.56
C ARG A 174 7.50 -0.82 -46.75
N LYS A 175 8.82 -0.54 -46.81
CA LYS A 175 9.54 0.70 -46.40
C LYS A 175 9.33 1.82 -47.47
N PRO A 176 9.61 3.12 -47.21
CA PRO A 176 10.99 3.62 -47.06
C PRO A 176 11.22 4.65 -45.91
N ALA A 177 12.50 5.00 -45.70
CA ALA A 177 13.03 6.04 -44.81
C ALA A 177 13.78 7.10 -45.68
N PRO A 178 14.59 8.09 -45.21
CA PRO A 178 15.06 8.49 -43.85
C PRO A 178 14.38 9.80 -43.37
N ALA A 179 14.86 10.72 -42.51
CA ALA A 179 16.12 11.00 -41.77
C ALA A 179 15.78 11.85 -40.49
N ARG A 180 16.66 12.46 -39.65
CA ARG A 180 18.13 12.70 -39.60
C ARG A 180 18.65 12.58 -38.14
N LYS A 181 19.94 12.22 -38.00
CA LYS A 181 20.94 12.56 -36.94
C LYS A 181 20.53 12.71 -35.45
N PRO A 182 21.01 11.81 -34.56
CA PRO A 182 21.40 12.15 -33.19
C PRO A 182 22.85 12.68 -33.12
N ALA A 183 23.16 13.59 -32.17
CA ALA A 183 24.52 14.02 -31.86
C ALA A 183 25.04 13.32 -30.58
N PRO A 184 26.32 12.90 -30.51
CA PRO A 184 26.84 12.12 -29.40
C PRO A 184 27.57 12.98 -28.34
N ALA A 185 27.49 12.59 -27.07
CA ALA A 185 28.40 13.10 -26.04
C ALA A 185 28.66 12.09 -24.90
N ARG A 186 29.96 11.92 -24.59
CA ARG A 186 30.55 11.31 -23.37
C ARG A 186 30.54 9.77 -23.20
N LYS A 187 31.65 9.17 -23.66
CA LYS A 187 32.39 8.11 -22.94
C LYS A 187 32.63 8.53 -21.47
N PRO A 188 32.70 7.57 -20.53
CA PRO A 188 34.00 7.03 -20.08
C PRO A 188 34.25 5.64 -20.69
N ALA A 189 35.41 5.39 -21.30
CA ALA A 189 36.68 4.99 -20.66
C ALA A 189 36.70 3.48 -20.37
N ALA A 190 37.74 2.80 -20.86
CA ALA A 190 37.74 1.36 -21.03
C ALA A 190 37.88 0.59 -19.71
N SER A 191 37.18 -0.53 -19.63
CA SER A 191 37.62 -1.71 -18.89
C SER A 191 37.61 -2.89 -19.85
N ALA A 192 38.54 -3.84 -19.66
CA ALA A 192 38.81 -4.94 -20.59
C ALA A 192 37.57 -5.81 -20.87
N PRO A 193 37.52 -6.56 -22.00
CA PRO A 193 36.42 -7.46 -22.29
C PRO A 193 36.39 -8.60 -21.25
N ALA A 194 35.53 -8.46 -20.24
CA ALA A 194 35.21 -9.52 -19.29
C ALA A 194 34.33 -10.60 -19.96
N SER A 195 34.98 -11.39 -20.83
CA SER A 195 34.67 -12.77 -21.20
C SER A 195 33.19 -13.16 -21.32
N GLY A 196 32.39 -12.38 -22.05
CA GLY A 196 31.07 -12.75 -22.62
C GLY A 196 29.90 -13.02 -21.65
N LEU A 197 30.15 -13.59 -20.47
CA LEU A 197 29.15 -14.09 -19.52
C LEU A 197 29.32 -13.47 -18.13
N ASP A 198 30.53 -13.12 -17.71
CA ASP A 198 30.81 -12.48 -16.41
C ASP A 198 30.14 -11.11 -16.25
N GLY A 199 29.98 -10.36 -17.34
CA GLY A 199 29.22 -9.10 -17.33
C GLY A 199 27.71 -9.26 -17.16
N LEU A 200 27.16 -10.47 -17.33
CA LEU A 200 25.71 -10.69 -17.31
C LEU A 200 25.15 -10.78 -15.89
N THR A 201 23.86 -10.45 -15.76
CA THR A 201 23.10 -10.68 -14.52
C THR A 201 22.67 -12.14 -14.41
N VAL A 202 22.40 -12.60 -13.19
CA VAL A 202 21.90 -13.96 -12.94
C VAL A 202 20.59 -14.25 -13.68
N ALA A 203 19.74 -13.24 -13.91
CA ALA A 203 18.53 -13.39 -14.72
C ALA A 203 18.87 -13.69 -16.20
N ALA A 204 19.72 -12.86 -16.82
CA ALA A 204 20.14 -13.03 -18.21
C ALA A 204 20.84 -14.38 -18.46
N LEU A 205 21.67 -14.84 -17.51
CA LEU A 205 22.29 -16.17 -17.57
C LEU A 205 21.25 -17.31 -17.50
N ARG A 206 20.23 -17.20 -16.65
CA ARG A 206 19.15 -18.21 -16.56
C ARG A 206 18.24 -18.21 -17.78
N ASP A 207 17.99 -17.05 -18.39
CA ASP A 207 17.24 -16.96 -19.63
C ASP A 207 18.01 -17.58 -20.79
N ARG A 208 19.33 -17.39 -20.85
CA ARG A 208 20.22 -18.06 -21.82
C ARG A 208 20.27 -19.59 -21.61
N ALA A 209 20.38 -20.05 -20.37
CA ALA A 209 20.31 -21.47 -20.04
C ALA A 209 18.98 -22.10 -20.47
N ARG A 210 17.87 -21.34 -20.40
CA ARG A 210 16.56 -21.78 -20.90
C ARG A 210 16.51 -21.85 -22.43
N THR A 211 17.12 -20.89 -23.14
CA THR A 211 17.17 -20.94 -24.62
C THR A 211 18.06 -22.07 -25.14
N GLU A 212 19.09 -22.46 -24.37
CA GLU A 212 19.96 -23.61 -24.66
C GLU A 212 19.39 -24.96 -24.15
N GLY A 213 18.15 -24.97 -23.63
CA GLY A 213 17.46 -26.18 -23.20
C GLY A 213 18.02 -26.84 -21.92
N ARG A 214 18.99 -26.21 -21.25
CA ARG A 214 19.55 -26.72 -19.99
C ARG A 214 18.46 -26.72 -18.90
N THR A 215 18.49 -27.70 -17.99
CA THR A 215 17.57 -27.78 -16.84
C THR A 215 18.34 -27.58 -15.53
N GLY A 216 17.66 -27.53 -14.37
CA GLY A 216 18.31 -27.40 -13.05
C GLY A 216 18.90 -26.02 -12.71
N TYR A 217 19.12 -25.14 -13.70
CA TYR A 217 19.79 -23.84 -13.57
C TYR A 217 19.20 -22.87 -12.50
N SER A 218 17.94 -23.07 -12.08
CA SER A 218 17.28 -22.24 -11.07
C SER A 218 17.98 -22.27 -9.70
N ARG A 219 18.65 -23.38 -9.35
CA ARG A 219 19.35 -23.55 -8.07
C ARG A 219 20.83 -23.12 -8.13
N LEU A 220 21.35 -22.86 -9.32
CA LEU A 220 22.76 -22.51 -9.54
C LEU A 220 23.06 -21.06 -9.17
N THR A 221 24.26 -20.86 -8.64
CA THR A 221 24.89 -19.55 -8.39
C THR A 221 25.39 -18.92 -9.69
N LYS A 222 25.80 -17.65 -9.67
CA LYS A 222 26.29 -16.95 -10.88
C LYS A 222 27.47 -17.68 -11.54
N ALA A 223 28.47 -18.09 -10.76
CA ALA A 223 29.65 -18.79 -11.29
C ALA A 223 29.27 -20.16 -11.91
N GLN A 224 28.40 -20.92 -11.24
CA GLN A 224 27.92 -22.20 -11.76
C GLN A 224 27.10 -22.05 -13.05
N LEU A 225 26.31 -20.98 -13.19
CA LEU A 225 25.61 -20.66 -14.44
C LEU A 225 26.58 -20.31 -15.58
N ILE A 226 27.67 -19.61 -15.29
CA ILE A 226 28.68 -19.27 -16.30
C ILE A 226 29.42 -20.54 -16.75
N ALA A 227 29.79 -21.42 -15.83
CA ALA A 227 30.40 -22.72 -16.15
C ALA A 227 29.48 -23.59 -17.02
N LEU A 228 28.19 -23.71 -16.67
CA LEU A 228 27.18 -24.46 -17.43
C LEU A 228 26.97 -23.94 -18.87
N LEU A 229 27.18 -22.64 -19.09
CA LEU A 229 27.03 -21.96 -20.39
C LEU A 229 28.35 -21.87 -21.17
N SER A 230 29.45 -22.39 -20.62
CA SER A 230 30.77 -22.44 -21.24
C SER A 230 31.17 -23.88 -21.63
N SER A 231 30.25 -24.83 -21.46
CA SER A 231 30.35 -26.27 -21.80
C SER A 231 29.34 -26.65 -22.86
#